data_AF-A0A939YXC2-F1
#
_entry.id   AF-A0A939YXC2-F1
#
_cell.length_a   1.000
_cell.length_b   1.000
_cell.length_c   1.000
_cell.angle_alpha   90.00
_cell.angle_beta   90.00
_cell.angle_gamma   90.00
#
_symmetry.space_group_name_H-M   'P 1'
#
loop_
_entity.id
_entity.type
_entity.pdbx_description
1 polymer ?
#
loop_
_entity_poly.entity_id
_entity_poly.type
_entity_poly.pdbx_seq_one_letter_code
_entity_poly.pdbx_strand_id
1 'polypeptide(L)'
;MKKVFLLGDSIRLGYDRYVRELLEGEAEVCYSDDNGRFAGYTFIGIPAWSRQAGDPDEVAVVHWNNGHWDCAHFDGDSEPYSTVEEYAVWLRRVHACIRRHFPNAQVIFATTTGVAPGRYERMANPRSNAEIAAYNAAAEQVMAELGVPVNDLAAFSADFPIGYYADEVHFTETGSRLLAGAVAEKIREYL
;
A
#
# COMPACT_ATOMS: atom_id res chain seq x y z
N MET A 1 -0.62 -0.01 24.60
CA MET A 1 0.44 0.35 23.63
C MET A 1 -0.29 0.80 22.36
N LYS A 2 0.18 1.83 21.64
CA LYS A 2 -0.50 2.28 20.41
C LYS A 2 -0.41 1.15 19.36
N LYS A 3 -1.50 0.91 18.62
CA LYS A 3 -1.51 -0.11 17.56
C LYS A 3 -1.46 0.51 16.18
N VAL A 4 -0.72 -0.15 15.29
CA VAL A 4 -0.59 0.19 13.88
C VAL A 4 -1.11 -0.97 13.06
N PHE A 5 -1.97 -0.71 12.09
CA PHE A 5 -2.45 -1.72 11.17
C PHE A 5 -1.97 -1.44 9.74
N LEU A 6 -1.24 -2.38 9.16
CA LEU A 6 -0.78 -2.29 7.77
C LEU A 6 -1.74 -3.04 6.85
N LEU A 7 -2.20 -2.37 5.81
CA LEU A 7 -3.06 -2.89 4.77
C LEU A 7 -2.42 -2.68 3.40
N GLY A 8 -2.54 -3.67 2.55
CA GLY A 8 -2.25 -3.48 1.13
C GLY A 8 -1.80 -4.74 0.44
N ASP A 9 -1.23 -4.53 -0.75
CA ASP A 9 -0.90 -5.59 -1.68
C ASP A 9 0.32 -6.45 -1.28
N SER A 10 0.80 -7.32 -2.18
CA SER A 10 2.00 -8.13 -1.95
C SER A 10 3.28 -7.33 -1.71
N ILE A 11 3.37 -6.05 -2.11
CA ILE A 11 4.51 -5.20 -1.72
C ILE A 11 4.52 -4.99 -0.21
N ARG A 12 3.35 -4.79 0.40
CA ARG A 12 3.21 -4.64 1.85
C ARG A 12 3.67 -5.90 2.57
N LEU A 13 3.29 -7.09 2.08
CA LEU A 13 3.77 -8.39 2.60
C LEU A 13 5.31 -8.54 2.57
N GLY A 14 5.99 -7.77 1.71
CA GLY A 14 7.44 -7.77 1.62
C GLY A 14 8.10 -7.01 2.77
N TYR A 15 7.47 -5.96 3.29
CA TYR A 15 8.10 -5.02 4.24
C TYR A 15 7.50 -5.02 5.65
N ASP A 16 6.30 -5.57 5.85
CA ASP A 16 5.53 -5.47 7.08
C ASP A 16 6.20 -6.11 8.31
N ARG A 17 6.91 -7.23 8.16
CA ARG A 17 7.71 -7.78 9.28
C ARG A 17 8.82 -6.83 9.74
N TYR A 18 9.44 -6.11 8.81
CA TYR A 18 10.52 -5.18 9.14
C TYR A 18 9.96 -3.88 9.73
N VAL A 19 8.76 -3.44 9.32
CA VAL A 19 8.07 -2.32 9.98
C VAL A 19 7.79 -2.67 11.44
N ARG A 20 7.35 -3.91 11.72
CA ARG A 20 7.18 -4.41 13.09
C ARG A 20 8.49 -4.40 13.88
N GLU A 21 9.59 -4.90 13.32
CA GLU A 21 10.92 -4.86 13.95
C GLU A 21 11.34 -3.41 14.26
N LEU A 22 11.15 -2.49 13.32
CA LEU A 22 11.58 -1.10 13.44
C LEU A 22 10.78 -0.29 14.47
N LEU A 23 9.54 -0.69 14.77
CA LEU A 23 8.67 -0.02 15.74
C LEU A 23 8.57 -0.76 17.08
N GLU A 24 9.42 -1.77 17.31
CA GLU A 24 9.48 -2.52 18.56
C GLU A 24 9.74 -1.57 19.75
N GLY A 25 8.92 -1.66 20.78
CA GLY A 25 8.97 -0.78 21.95
C GLY A 25 8.24 0.56 21.78
N GLU A 26 7.86 0.94 20.55
CA GLU A 26 7.11 2.18 20.26
C GLU A 26 5.62 1.88 20.00
N ALA A 27 5.33 0.89 19.16
CA ALA A 27 3.96 0.50 18.80
C ALA A 27 3.84 -1.01 18.51
N GLU A 28 2.63 -1.54 18.68
CA GLU A 28 2.29 -2.89 18.25
C GLU A 28 1.84 -2.86 16.79
N VAL A 29 2.58 -3.53 15.90
CA VAL A 29 2.29 -3.56 14.45
C VAL A 29 1.57 -4.86 14.06
N CYS A 30 0.32 -4.70 13.63
CA CYS A 30 -0.54 -5.76 13.10
C CYS A 30 -0.70 -5.59 11.58
N TYR A 31 -0.98 -6.69 10.89
CA TYR A 31 -1.18 -6.70 9.44
C TYR A 31 -1.93 -7.97 9.02
N SER A 32 -2.58 -7.95 7.85
CA SER A 32 -3.29 -9.12 7.32
C SER A 32 -2.35 -10.08 6.60
N ASP A 33 -2.43 -11.40 6.84
CA ASP A 33 -1.67 -12.38 6.03
C ASP A 33 -2.14 -12.46 4.56
N ASP A 34 -3.24 -11.80 4.21
CA ASP A 34 -3.78 -11.75 2.85
C ASP A 34 -2.99 -10.79 1.95
N ASN A 35 -2.90 -11.12 0.65
CA ASN A 35 -2.31 -10.26 -0.36
C ASN A 35 -3.10 -8.96 -0.51
N GLY A 36 -4.39 -8.82 -0.20
CA GLY A 36 -5.09 -7.53 -0.33
C GLY A 36 -5.38 -7.08 -1.77
N ARG A 37 -4.57 -7.49 -2.74
CA ARG A 37 -4.80 -7.39 -4.19
C ARG A 37 -5.14 -5.96 -4.64
N PHE A 38 -6.29 -5.77 -5.29
CA PHE A 38 -6.80 -4.50 -5.78
C PHE A 38 -7.69 -3.79 -4.75
N ALA A 39 -7.94 -2.49 -4.94
CA ALA A 39 -8.65 -1.65 -3.97
C ALA A 39 -10.06 -2.18 -3.63
N GLY A 40 -10.80 -2.66 -4.64
CA GLY A 40 -12.10 -3.33 -4.44
C GLY A 40 -12.04 -4.59 -3.56
N TYR A 41 -10.97 -5.38 -3.67
CA TYR A 41 -10.75 -6.56 -2.83
C TYR A 41 -10.42 -6.16 -1.40
N THR A 42 -9.58 -5.14 -1.23
CA THR A 42 -9.28 -4.60 0.09
C THR A 42 -10.54 -4.03 0.78
N PHE A 43 -11.43 -3.36 0.05
CA PHE A 43 -12.71 -2.89 0.57
C PHE A 43 -13.55 -4.01 1.21
N ILE A 44 -13.67 -5.16 0.54
CA ILE A 44 -14.43 -6.30 1.05
C ILE A 44 -13.69 -7.06 2.18
N GLY A 45 -12.36 -6.97 2.21
CA GLY A 45 -11.51 -7.68 3.18
C GLY A 45 -11.43 -7.01 4.55
N ILE A 46 -11.46 -5.67 4.61
CA ILE A 46 -11.33 -4.90 5.87
C ILE A 46 -12.26 -5.39 7.01
N PRO A 47 -13.56 -5.69 6.77
CA PRO A 47 -14.43 -6.20 7.84
C PRO A 47 -13.94 -7.50 8.50
N ALA A 48 -13.25 -8.35 7.74
CA ALA A 48 -12.67 -9.59 8.27
C ALA A 48 -11.28 -9.34 8.88
N TRP A 49 -10.42 -8.59 8.19
CA TRP A 49 -9.04 -8.36 8.62
C TRP A 49 -8.93 -7.41 9.82
N SER A 50 -9.90 -6.52 10.02
CA SER A 50 -9.91 -5.61 11.18
C SER A 50 -9.86 -6.34 12.52
N ARG A 51 -10.36 -7.58 12.57
CA ARG A 51 -10.28 -8.44 13.76
C ARG A 51 -8.85 -8.80 14.15
N GLN A 52 -7.91 -8.77 13.19
CA GLN A 52 -6.49 -9.05 13.43
C GLN A 52 -5.78 -7.86 14.09
N ALA A 53 -6.35 -6.66 14.01
CA ALA A 53 -5.84 -5.49 14.73
C ALA A 53 -6.29 -5.46 16.21
N GLY A 54 -7.10 -6.43 16.66
CA GLY A 54 -7.64 -6.46 18.01
C GLY A 54 -8.77 -5.45 18.21
N ASP A 55 -8.77 -4.74 19.33
CA ASP A 55 -9.71 -3.66 19.59
C ASP A 55 -9.49 -2.51 18.59
N PRO A 56 -10.47 -2.21 17.71
CA PRO A 56 -10.31 -1.16 16.72
C PRO A 56 -10.20 0.26 17.31
N ASP A 57 -10.66 0.48 18.53
CA ASP A 57 -10.55 1.78 19.21
C ASP A 57 -9.12 2.06 19.68
N GLU A 58 -8.28 1.02 19.83
CA GLU A 58 -6.86 1.12 20.20
C GLU A 58 -5.92 1.31 19.00
N VAL A 59 -6.44 1.20 17.78
CA VAL A 59 -5.66 1.40 16.55
C VAL A 59 -5.43 2.90 16.34
N ALA A 60 -4.17 3.31 16.52
CA ALA A 60 -3.73 4.69 16.36
C ALA A 60 -3.47 5.05 14.89
N VAL A 61 -2.95 4.10 14.10
CA VAL A 61 -2.59 4.34 12.70
C VAL A 61 -3.07 3.17 11.83
N VAL A 62 -3.66 3.49 10.68
CA VAL A 62 -3.84 2.55 9.56
C VAL A 62 -3.01 3.05 8.39
N HIS A 63 -1.96 2.31 8.02
CA HIS A 63 -1.16 2.57 6.83
C HIS A 63 -1.63 1.65 5.71
N TRP A 64 -1.99 2.21 4.57
CA TRP A 64 -2.70 1.49 3.52
C TRP A 64 -2.18 1.81 2.12
N ASN A 65 -2.04 0.78 1.28
CA ASN A 65 -1.79 0.89 -0.16
C ASN A 65 -2.66 -0.10 -0.95
N ASN A 66 -3.10 0.29 -2.14
CA ASN A 66 -3.40 -0.58 -3.28
C ASN A 66 -2.99 0.17 -4.54
N GLY A 67 -2.83 -0.53 -5.66
CA GLY A 67 -2.70 0.12 -6.97
C GLY A 67 -1.98 -0.74 -8.00
N HIS A 68 -1.06 -1.61 -7.58
CA HIS A 68 -0.39 -2.51 -8.52
C HIS A 68 -1.35 -3.48 -9.20
N TRP A 69 -2.31 -4.04 -8.47
CA TRP A 69 -3.32 -4.90 -9.07
C TRP A 69 -4.33 -4.09 -9.89
N ASP A 70 -4.72 -2.90 -9.43
CA ASP A 70 -5.69 -2.05 -10.13
C ASP A 70 -5.18 -1.61 -11.52
N CYS A 71 -3.89 -1.23 -11.62
CA CYS A 71 -3.28 -0.81 -12.89
C CYS A 71 -2.81 -1.96 -13.78
N ALA A 72 -2.84 -3.22 -13.30
CA ALA A 72 -2.32 -4.35 -14.06
C ALA A 72 -3.29 -4.83 -15.14
N HIS A 73 -2.71 -5.20 -16.28
CA HIS A 73 -3.38 -5.82 -17.42
C HIS A 73 -3.32 -7.34 -17.28
N PHE A 74 -4.37 -7.96 -16.72
CA PHE A 74 -4.36 -9.39 -16.43
C PHE A 74 -4.53 -10.22 -17.71
N ASP A 75 -3.75 -11.29 -17.83
CA ASP A 75 -3.80 -12.20 -18.99
C ASP A 75 -3.64 -11.49 -20.35
N GLY A 76 -2.92 -10.36 -20.36
CA GLY A 76 -2.71 -9.54 -21.55
C GLY A 76 -3.94 -8.77 -22.03
N ASP A 77 -4.94 -8.57 -21.18
CA ASP A 77 -6.08 -7.70 -21.49
C ASP A 77 -5.59 -6.29 -21.89
N SER A 78 -6.20 -5.71 -22.91
CA SER A 78 -5.87 -4.35 -23.35
C SER A 78 -6.27 -3.29 -22.33
N GLU A 79 -7.22 -3.60 -21.46
CA GLU A 79 -7.66 -2.71 -20.38
C GLU A 79 -7.01 -3.11 -19.03
N PRO A 80 -6.72 -2.13 -18.16
CA PRO A 80 -6.29 -2.42 -16.80
C PRO A 80 -7.45 -3.02 -15.99
N TYR A 81 -7.15 -3.67 -14.87
CA TYR A 81 -8.18 -4.27 -14.01
C TYR A 81 -9.26 -3.28 -13.56
N SER A 82 -8.87 -2.05 -13.25
CA SER A 82 -9.81 -0.95 -12.96
C SER A 82 -9.32 0.28 -13.67
N THR A 83 -10.18 1.03 -14.34
CA THR A 83 -9.74 2.32 -14.90
C THR A 83 -9.27 3.26 -13.80
N VAL A 84 -8.52 4.32 -14.15
CA VAL A 84 -8.05 5.32 -13.17
C VAL A 84 -9.24 5.94 -12.40
N GLU A 85 -10.37 6.17 -13.08
CA GLU A 85 -11.59 6.70 -12.49
C GLU A 85 -12.23 5.70 -11.52
N GLU A 86 -12.31 4.42 -11.89
CA GLU A 86 -12.84 3.36 -11.03
C GLU A 86 -11.97 3.17 -9.80
N TYR A 87 -10.65 3.17 -9.99
CA TYR A 87 -9.68 3.12 -8.90
C TYR A 87 -9.87 4.29 -7.93
N ALA A 88 -10.04 5.53 -8.41
CA ALA A 88 -10.32 6.67 -7.56
C ALA A 88 -11.64 6.54 -6.78
N VAL A 89 -12.69 5.95 -7.38
CA VAL A 89 -13.93 5.60 -6.67
C VAL A 89 -13.67 4.57 -5.58
N TRP A 90 -12.91 3.51 -5.88
CA TRP A 90 -12.56 2.50 -4.90
C TRP A 90 -11.74 3.08 -3.75
N LEU A 91 -10.79 3.98 -4.01
CA LEU A 91 -9.99 4.57 -2.95
C LEU A 91 -10.85 5.32 -1.91
N ARG A 92 -11.83 6.11 -2.37
CA ARG A 92 -12.78 6.80 -1.48
C ARG A 92 -13.58 5.79 -0.65
N ARG A 93 -14.01 4.68 -1.26
CA ARG A 93 -14.77 3.63 -0.59
C ARG A 93 -13.93 2.86 0.44
N VAL A 94 -12.68 2.56 0.12
CA VAL A 94 -11.76 1.90 1.05
C VAL A 94 -11.47 2.83 2.22
N HIS A 95 -11.15 4.11 1.99
CA HIS A 95 -10.98 5.09 3.06
C HIS A 95 -12.21 5.16 3.97
N ALA A 96 -13.42 5.29 3.41
CA ALA A 96 -14.65 5.30 4.20
C ALA A 96 -14.87 3.98 4.98
N CYS A 97 -14.43 2.85 4.43
CA CYS A 97 -14.46 1.56 5.11
C CYS A 97 -13.48 1.54 6.30
N ILE A 98 -12.23 1.97 6.09
CA ILE A 98 -11.22 2.12 7.15
C ILE A 98 -11.76 2.99 8.27
N ARG A 99 -12.31 4.18 7.97
CA ARG A 99 -12.89 5.08 8.99
C ARG A 99 -14.06 4.49 9.75
N ARG A 100 -14.85 3.60 9.14
CA ARG A 100 -15.95 2.88 9.84
C ARG A 100 -15.41 1.85 10.82
N HIS A 101 -14.34 1.15 10.44
CA HIS A 101 -13.78 0.07 11.26
C HIS A 101 -12.74 0.56 12.27
N PHE A 102 -12.09 1.68 12.02
CA PHE A 102 -11.04 2.28 12.87
C PHE A 102 -11.30 3.77 13.05
N PRO A 103 -12.34 4.17 13.80
CA PRO A 103 -12.81 5.56 13.85
C PRO A 103 -11.79 6.53 14.43
N ASN A 104 -10.90 6.05 15.30
CA ASN A 104 -9.90 6.87 15.98
C ASN A 104 -8.54 6.86 15.27
N ALA A 105 -8.33 5.98 14.30
CA ALA A 105 -7.04 5.84 13.64
C ALA A 105 -6.75 7.00 12.68
N GLN A 106 -5.52 7.50 12.71
CA GLN A 106 -4.97 8.26 11.60
C GLN A 106 -4.80 7.33 10.39
N VAL A 107 -5.43 7.66 9.27
CA VAL A 107 -5.23 6.92 8.02
C VAL A 107 -4.07 7.55 7.26
N ILE A 108 -3.14 6.73 6.77
CA ILE A 108 -2.02 7.13 5.92
C ILE A 108 -2.11 6.30 4.64
N PHE A 109 -2.07 6.95 3.49
CA PHE A 109 -2.00 6.26 2.20
C PHE A 109 -0.57 6.19 1.70
N ALA A 110 -0.13 5.05 1.17
CA ALA A 110 1.15 4.93 0.47
C ALA A 110 0.97 4.87 -1.04
N THR A 111 1.76 5.66 -1.78
CA THR A 111 1.78 5.58 -3.25
C THR A 111 2.33 4.22 -3.71
N THR A 112 1.87 3.78 -4.88
CA THR A 112 2.29 2.52 -5.49
C THR A 112 3.71 2.65 -6.02
N THR A 113 4.61 1.76 -5.60
CA THR A 113 6.02 1.77 -6.00
C THR A 113 6.19 1.51 -7.51
N GLY A 114 7.31 1.94 -8.08
CA GLY A 114 7.65 1.63 -9.47
C GLY A 114 8.02 0.16 -9.69
N VAL A 115 7.86 -0.32 -10.91
CA VAL A 115 8.30 -1.65 -11.37
C VAL A 115 9.77 -1.64 -11.81
N ALA A 116 10.39 -2.83 -11.81
CA ALA A 116 11.80 -3.02 -12.08
C ALA A 116 12.20 -2.51 -13.50
N PRO A 117 13.16 -1.57 -13.60
CA PRO A 117 13.61 -1.03 -14.89
C PRO A 117 14.11 -2.12 -15.83
N GLY A 118 13.66 -2.08 -17.09
CA GLY A 118 14.12 -2.99 -18.15
C GLY A 118 13.62 -4.44 -18.05
N ARG A 119 12.67 -4.73 -17.16
CA ARG A 119 12.05 -6.08 -17.05
C ARG A 119 10.58 -6.15 -17.47
N TYR A 120 10.03 -5.04 -17.97
CA TYR A 120 8.61 -4.92 -18.33
C TYR A 120 8.09 -6.06 -19.24
N GLU A 121 8.83 -6.39 -20.29
CA GLU A 121 8.47 -7.42 -21.29
C GLU A 121 8.30 -8.85 -20.71
N ARG A 122 8.72 -9.08 -19.45
CA ARG A 122 8.64 -10.37 -18.78
C ARG A 122 7.43 -10.48 -17.83
N MET A 123 6.70 -9.39 -17.64
CA MET A 123 5.65 -9.29 -16.64
C MET A 123 4.39 -10.01 -17.12
N ALA A 124 3.88 -10.95 -16.32
CA ALA A 124 2.65 -11.69 -16.65
C ALA A 124 1.40 -10.80 -16.66
N ASN A 125 1.34 -9.82 -15.74
CA ASN A 125 0.26 -8.84 -15.66
C ASN A 125 0.87 -7.43 -15.81
N PRO A 126 1.18 -7.01 -17.04
CA PRO A 126 1.95 -5.80 -17.30
C PRO A 126 1.28 -4.54 -16.75
N ARG A 127 2.11 -3.61 -16.27
CA ARG A 127 1.82 -2.19 -16.09
C ARG A 127 3.10 -1.39 -16.10
N SER A 128 3.10 -0.26 -16.78
CA SER A 128 4.27 0.59 -16.93
C SER A 128 4.41 1.54 -15.74
N ASN A 129 5.60 2.08 -15.53
CA ASN A 129 5.80 3.16 -14.55
C ASN A 129 5.01 4.42 -14.91
N ALA A 130 4.69 4.64 -16.18
CA ALA A 130 3.85 5.76 -16.61
C ALA A 130 2.39 5.56 -16.19
N GLU A 131 1.86 4.34 -16.31
CA GLU A 131 0.53 4.00 -15.81
C GLU A 131 0.50 4.09 -14.28
N ILE A 132 1.48 3.52 -13.58
CA ILE A 132 1.57 3.64 -12.12
C ILE A 132 1.58 5.12 -11.68
N ALA A 133 2.30 5.98 -12.39
CA ALA A 133 2.30 7.42 -12.12
C ALA A 133 0.91 8.06 -12.30
N ALA A 134 0.14 7.66 -13.31
CA ALA A 134 -1.23 8.13 -13.50
C ALA A 134 -2.16 7.69 -12.35
N TYR A 135 -2.03 6.45 -11.87
CA TYR A 135 -2.81 5.97 -10.73
C TYR A 135 -2.39 6.65 -9.43
N ASN A 136 -1.09 6.88 -9.22
CA ASN A 136 -0.61 7.62 -8.06
C ASN A 136 -1.11 9.07 -8.08
N ALA A 137 -1.10 9.75 -9.23
CA ALA A 137 -1.65 11.10 -9.35
C ALA A 137 -3.15 11.15 -8.99
N ALA A 138 -3.93 10.17 -9.46
CA ALA A 138 -5.33 10.06 -9.07
C ALA A 138 -5.49 9.78 -7.56
N ALA A 139 -4.66 8.89 -7.00
CA ALA A 139 -4.67 8.58 -5.57
C ALA A 139 -4.34 9.83 -4.72
N GLU A 140 -3.30 10.56 -5.08
CA GLU A 140 -2.90 11.81 -4.41
C GLU A 140 -4.01 12.85 -4.44
N GLN A 141 -4.69 13.01 -5.58
CA GLN A 141 -5.86 13.89 -5.67
C GLN A 141 -6.96 13.45 -4.69
N VAL A 142 -7.29 12.17 -4.65
CA VAL A 142 -8.29 11.62 -3.72
C VAL A 142 -7.87 11.84 -2.27
N MET A 143 -6.61 11.58 -1.93
CA MET A 143 -6.11 11.75 -0.57
C MET A 143 -6.11 13.22 -0.15
N ALA A 144 -5.77 14.14 -1.05
CA ALA A 144 -5.87 15.58 -0.81
C ALA A 144 -7.32 16.03 -0.53
N GLU A 145 -8.29 15.54 -1.32
CA GLU A 145 -9.72 15.81 -1.10
C GLU A 145 -10.22 15.28 0.26
N LEU A 146 -9.67 14.15 0.72
CA LEU A 146 -10.05 13.50 1.97
C LEU A 146 -9.25 13.98 3.19
N GLY A 147 -8.20 14.80 3.00
CA GLY A 147 -7.29 15.21 4.05
C GLY A 147 -6.42 14.06 4.61
N VAL A 148 -6.14 13.06 3.79
CA VAL A 148 -5.33 11.89 4.17
C VAL A 148 -3.86 12.16 3.84
N PRO A 149 -2.93 12.04 4.81
CA PRO A 149 -1.51 12.16 4.54
C PRO A 149 -1.01 11.03 3.63
N VAL A 150 -0.09 11.40 2.73
CA VAL A 150 0.53 10.47 1.79
C VAL A 150 1.96 10.14 2.25
N ASN A 151 2.30 8.86 2.21
CA ASN A 151 3.65 8.32 2.25
C ASN A 151 4.10 8.02 0.81
N ASP A 152 4.95 8.86 0.25
CA ASP A 152 5.34 8.74 -1.16
C ASP A 152 6.44 7.68 -1.38
N LEU A 153 6.04 6.41 -1.32
CA LEU A 153 6.93 5.28 -1.57
C LEU A 153 7.37 5.18 -3.04
N ALA A 154 6.56 5.70 -3.97
CA ALA A 154 6.92 5.78 -5.38
C ALA A 154 8.15 6.68 -5.59
N ALA A 155 8.12 7.91 -5.06
CA ALA A 155 9.29 8.80 -5.12
C ALA A 155 10.48 8.25 -4.32
N PHE A 156 10.23 7.71 -3.12
CA PHE A 156 11.29 7.15 -2.28
C PHE A 156 12.05 6.00 -2.97
N SER A 157 11.35 5.18 -3.75
CA SER A 157 11.93 4.03 -4.44
C SER A 157 12.32 4.28 -5.89
N ALA A 158 12.15 5.51 -6.41
CA ALA A 158 12.33 5.83 -7.82
C ALA A 158 13.74 5.48 -8.35
N ASP A 159 14.77 5.69 -7.52
CA ASP A 159 16.17 5.47 -7.87
C ASP A 159 16.72 4.14 -7.33
N PHE A 160 15.84 3.21 -6.92
CA PHE A 160 16.31 1.92 -6.43
C PHE A 160 17.07 1.16 -7.53
N PRO A 161 18.29 0.65 -7.25
CA PRO A 161 19.03 -0.12 -8.21
C PRO A 161 18.28 -1.42 -8.54
N ILE A 162 18.45 -1.92 -9.77
CA ILE A 162 17.79 -3.16 -10.22
C ILE A 162 18.04 -4.37 -9.30
N GLY A 163 19.18 -4.39 -8.59
CA GLY A 163 19.51 -5.42 -7.60
C GLY A 163 18.63 -5.40 -6.34
N TYR A 164 17.83 -4.37 -6.12
CA TYR A 164 16.86 -4.30 -5.03
C TYR A 164 15.50 -4.87 -5.41
N TYR A 165 15.30 -5.25 -6.66
CA TYR A 165 14.09 -5.93 -7.14
C TYR A 165 14.33 -7.44 -7.21
N ALA A 166 13.47 -8.21 -6.56
CA ALA A 166 13.50 -9.68 -6.59
C ALA A 166 12.98 -10.19 -7.94
N ASP A 167 11.95 -9.53 -8.48
CA ASP A 167 11.34 -9.84 -9.77
C ASP A 167 10.96 -8.54 -10.51
N GLU A 168 9.97 -8.56 -11.39
CA GLU A 168 9.50 -7.40 -12.14
C GLU A 168 8.82 -6.33 -11.26
N VAL A 169 8.33 -6.69 -10.08
CA VAL A 169 7.46 -5.86 -9.22
C VAL A 169 7.95 -5.82 -7.77
N HIS A 170 8.30 -6.97 -7.21
CA HIS A 170 8.61 -7.14 -5.80
C HIS A 170 10.07 -6.83 -5.49
N PHE A 171 10.32 -6.47 -4.24
CA PHE A 171 11.63 -6.11 -3.74
C PHE A 171 12.35 -7.31 -3.09
N THR A 172 13.67 -7.29 -3.15
CA THR A 172 14.54 -8.14 -2.33
C THR A 172 14.42 -7.76 -0.85
N GLU A 173 14.99 -8.56 0.05
CA GLU A 173 15.08 -8.20 1.48
C GLU A 173 15.69 -6.81 1.69
N THR A 174 16.73 -6.44 0.93
CA THR A 174 17.36 -5.11 1.05
C THR A 174 16.38 -4.00 0.67
N GLY A 175 15.69 -4.12 -0.48
CA GLY A 175 14.70 -3.14 -0.91
C GLY A 175 13.51 -3.03 0.05
N SER A 176 13.00 -4.17 0.52
CA SER A 176 11.90 -4.22 1.48
C SER A 176 12.26 -3.60 2.84
N ARG A 177 13.48 -3.79 3.34
CA ARG A 177 13.95 -3.13 4.58
C ARG A 177 14.03 -1.62 4.43
N LEU A 178 14.45 -1.11 3.26
CA LEU A 178 14.47 0.33 2.99
C LEU A 178 13.05 0.91 2.95
N LEU A 179 12.12 0.24 2.26
CA LEU A 179 10.71 0.63 2.25
C LEU A 179 10.11 0.61 3.67
N ALA A 180 10.41 -0.41 4.46
CA ALA A 180 9.98 -0.51 5.85
C ALA A 180 10.48 0.69 6.69
N GLY A 181 11.71 1.15 6.45
CA GLY A 181 12.26 2.36 7.06
C GLY A 181 11.40 3.60 6.76
N ALA A 182 11.11 3.85 5.49
CA ALA A 182 10.26 4.98 5.08
C ALA A 182 8.84 4.88 5.65
N VAL A 183 8.27 3.67 5.72
CA VAL A 183 6.96 3.41 6.32
C VAL A 183 6.98 3.67 7.83
N ALA A 184 7.97 3.16 8.55
CA ALA A 184 8.11 3.36 10.00
C ALA A 184 8.29 4.84 10.37
N GLU A 185 9.17 5.57 9.66
CA GLU A 185 9.34 7.01 9.86
C GLU A 185 8.02 7.76 9.67
N LYS A 186 7.28 7.45 8.61
CA LYS A 186 6.00 8.11 8.37
C LYS A 186 4.95 7.78 9.43
N ILE A 187 4.94 6.56 9.95
CA ILE A 187 4.05 6.16 11.04
C ILE A 187 4.38 6.91 12.33
N ARG A 188 5.67 7.08 12.66
CA ARG A 188 6.11 7.78 13.88
C ARG A 188 5.60 9.21 13.99
N GLU A 189 5.40 9.89 12.86
CA GLU A 189 4.79 11.23 12.83
C GLU A 189 3.39 11.28 13.47
N TYR A 190 2.71 10.14 13.56
CA TYR A 190 1.31 10.02 14.02
C TYR A 190 1.12 9.02 15.16
N LEU A 191 2.21 8.49 15.73
CA LEU A 191 2.15 7.69 16.95
C LEU A 191 1.94 8.59 18.16
#